data_AF-A0A7C4L1V5-F1
#
_entry.id   AF-A0A7C4L1V5-F1
#
_cell.length_a   1.000
_cell.length_b   1.000
_cell.length_c   1.000
_cell.angle_alpha   90.00
_cell.angle_beta   90.00
_cell.angle_gamma   90.00
#
_symmetry.space_group_name_H-M   'P 1'
#
loop_
_entity.id
_entity.type
_entity.pdbx_description
1 polymer ?
#
loop_
_entity_poly.entity_id
_entity_poly.type
_entity_poly.pdbx_seq_one_letter_code
_entity_poly.pdbx_strand_id
1 'polypeptide(L)'
;KMDEEEKIKKIKELSSSFQQAVFETLIIKTEKAIKKTGIKNLALVGGVSANLYLRKLFRNLAKKYQGQVLLPSFKYLCGDNAAMIGVVASYKAEKGIFIDNLDKIDRIPRMTL
;
A
#
# COMPACT_ATOMS: atom_id res chain seq x y z
N LYS A 1 -28.15 3.45 -29.95
CA LYS A 1 -26.95 4.08 -29.32
C LYS A 1 -27.35 4.41 -27.89
N MET A 2 -26.52 4.07 -26.89
CA MET A 2 -26.79 4.47 -25.50
C MET A 2 -26.73 6.00 -25.37
N ASP A 3 -27.61 6.56 -24.54
CA ASP A 3 -27.54 7.98 -24.15
C ASP A 3 -26.42 8.22 -23.12
N GLU A 4 -26.15 9.49 -22.83
CA GLU A 4 -25.05 9.88 -21.92
C GLU A 4 -25.32 9.49 -20.45
N GLU A 5 -26.57 9.50 -20.01
CA GLU A 5 -26.92 9.11 -18.64
C GLU A 5 -26.68 7.61 -18.42
N GLU A 6 -27.06 6.79 -19.39
CA GLU A 6 -26.85 5.34 -19.38
C GLU A 6 -25.35 5.00 -19.39
N LYS A 7 -24.54 5.74 -20.16
CA LYS A 7 -23.07 5.58 -20.16
C LYS A 7 -22.47 5.90 -18.78
N ILE A 8 -22.84 7.04 -18.19
CA ILE A 8 -22.34 7.43 -16.86
C ILE A 8 -22.71 6.39 -15.80
N LYS A 9 -23.94 5.87 -15.84
CA LYS A 9 -24.39 4.81 -14.95
C LYS A 9 -23.53 3.55 -15.09
N LYS A 10 -23.34 3.04 -16.31
CA LYS A 10 -22.52 1.83 -16.55
C LYS A 10 -21.06 2.03 -16.14
N ILE A 11 -20.48 3.22 -16.33
CA ILE A 11 -19.11 3.51 -15.89
C ILE A 11 -19.00 3.44 -14.35
N LYS A 12 -19.99 3.97 -13.62
CA LYS A 12 -20.00 3.89 -12.15
C LYS A 12 -20.10 2.44 -11.67
N GLU A 13 -20.98 1.65 -12.27
CA GLU A 13 -21.15 0.23 -11.96
C GLU A 13 -19.88 -0.58 -12.25
N LEU A 14 -19.26 -0.36 -13.41
CA LEU A 14 -18.00 -0.99 -13.79
C LEU A 14 -16.87 -0.62 -12.81
N SER A 15 -16.74 0.67 -12.49
CA SER A 15 -15.69 1.17 -11.59
C SER A 15 -15.82 0.59 -10.19
N SER A 16 -17.06 0.52 -9.66
CA SER A 16 -17.35 -0.06 -8.36
C SER A 16 -17.05 -1.56 -8.34
N SER A 17 -17.51 -2.30 -9.36
CA SER A 17 -17.31 -3.74 -9.46
C SER A 17 -15.84 -4.11 -9.63
N PHE A 18 -15.10 -3.34 -10.44
CA PHE A 18 -13.66 -3.50 -10.58
C PHE A 18 -12.93 -3.24 -9.25
N GLN A 19 -13.24 -2.13 -8.57
CA GLN A 19 -12.66 -1.81 -7.27
C GLN A 19 -12.90 -2.93 -6.26
N GLN A 20 -14.12 -3.45 -6.18
CA GLN A 20 -14.49 -4.55 -5.32
C GLN A 20 -13.66 -5.81 -5.62
N ALA A 21 -13.60 -6.25 -6.88
CA ALA A 21 -12.90 -7.47 -7.29
C ALA A 21 -11.39 -7.41 -6.98
N VAL A 22 -10.75 -6.27 -7.27
CA VAL A 22 -9.33 -6.06 -6.96
C VAL A 22 -9.09 -6.10 -5.46
N PHE A 23 -9.88 -5.37 -4.67
CA PHE A 23 -9.66 -5.26 -3.24
C PHE A 23 -9.97 -6.55 -2.49
N GLU A 24 -11.01 -7.28 -2.89
CA GLU A 24 -11.32 -8.59 -2.35
C GLU A 24 -10.14 -9.57 -2.50
N THR A 25 -9.49 -9.56 -3.66
CA THR A 25 -8.28 -10.37 -3.88
C THR A 25 -7.16 -10.01 -2.91
N LEU A 26 -6.94 -8.71 -2.64
CA LEU A 26 -5.93 -8.24 -1.67
C LEU A 26 -6.28 -8.70 -0.25
N ILE A 27 -7.55 -8.62 0.15
CA ILE A 27 -8.02 -9.06 1.46
C ILE A 27 -7.83 -10.57 1.63
N ILE A 28 -8.21 -11.38 0.65
CA ILE A 28 -8.06 -12.85 0.70
C ILE A 28 -6.58 -13.23 0.87
N LYS A 29 -5.68 -12.62 0.09
CA LYS A 29 -4.23 -12.91 0.18
C LYS A 29 -3.64 -12.45 1.52
N THR A 30 -4.05 -11.28 2.01
CA THR A 30 -3.59 -10.76 3.30
C THR A 30 -4.09 -11.62 4.46
N GLU A 31 -5.37 -12.03 4.46
CA GLU A 31 -5.91 -12.93 5.48
C GLU A 31 -5.18 -14.27 5.52
N LYS A 32 -4.83 -14.83 4.35
CA LYS A 32 -3.99 -16.04 4.25
C LYS A 32 -2.62 -15.81 4.89
N ALA A 33 -1.99 -14.66 4.64
CA ALA A 33 -0.70 -14.32 5.26
C ALA A 33 -0.83 -14.19 6.79
N ILE A 34 -1.86 -13.50 7.30
CA ILE A 34 -2.14 -13.37 8.73
C ILE A 34 -2.27 -14.74 9.40
N LYS A 35 -3.08 -15.64 8.81
CA LYS A 35 -3.25 -17.01 9.33
C LYS A 35 -1.95 -17.80 9.36
N LYS A 36 -1.08 -17.59 8.36
CA LYS A 36 0.19 -18.30 8.23
C LYS A 36 1.26 -17.79 9.20
N THR A 37 1.34 -16.47 9.42
CA THR A 37 2.45 -15.85 10.17
C THR A 37 2.07 -15.41 11.58
N GLY A 38 0.79 -15.32 11.90
CA GLY A 38 0.31 -14.83 13.19
C GLY A 38 0.48 -13.32 13.41
N ILE A 39 0.82 -12.55 12.36
CA ILE A 39 0.98 -11.09 12.47
C ILE A 39 -0.33 -10.42 12.89
N LYS A 40 -0.21 -9.41 13.75
CA LYS A 40 -1.36 -8.59 14.21
C LYS A 40 -1.34 -7.16 13.67
N ASN A 41 -0.17 -6.67 13.28
CA ASN A 41 -0.02 -5.33 12.74
C ASN A 41 0.18 -5.40 11.22
N LEU A 42 -0.65 -4.66 10.48
CA LEU A 42 -0.56 -4.55 9.02
C LEU A 42 -0.13 -3.13 8.67
N ALA A 43 0.96 -2.96 7.93
CA ALA A 43 1.28 -1.68 7.30
C ALA A 43 0.64 -1.61 5.92
N LEU A 44 -0.20 -0.60 5.67
CA LEU A 44 -0.82 -0.39 4.36
C LEU A 44 -0.21 0.87 3.72
N VAL A 45 0.61 0.68 2.69
CA VAL A 45 1.41 1.72 2.03
C VAL A 45 1.21 1.69 0.50
N GLY A 46 1.83 2.63 -0.22
CA GLY A 46 1.71 2.77 -1.67
C GLY A 46 0.51 3.63 -2.07
N GLY A 47 0.54 4.25 -3.26
CA GLY A 47 -0.48 5.23 -3.69
C GLY A 47 -1.92 4.72 -3.64
N VAL A 48 -2.14 3.42 -3.89
CA VAL A 48 -3.46 2.78 -3.84
C VAL A 48 -4.04 2.76 -2.41
N SER A 49 -3.19 2.73 -1.38
CA SER A 49 -3.62 2.80 0.03
C SER A 49 -4.35 4.09 0.39
N ALA A 50 -4.28 5.12 -0.47
CA ALA A 50 -5.02 6.36 -0.33
C ALA A 50 -6.55 6.19 -0.51
N ASN A 51 -7.00 5.05 -1.04
CA ASN A 51 -8.41 4.71 -1.20
C ASN A 51 -9.09 4.42 0.14
N LEU A 52 -10.18 5.13 0.44
CA LEU A 52 -10.90 5.02 1.72
C LEU A 52 -11.62 3.68 1.90
N TYR A 53 -12.15 3.11 0.82
CA TYR A 53 -12.81 1.81 0.86
C TYR A 53 -11.81 0.69 1.15
N LEU A 54 -10.63 0.72 0.52
CA LEU A 54 -9.54 -0.20 0.83
C LEU A 54 -9.11 -0.12 2.30
N ARG A 55 -8.93 1.09 2.84
CA ARG A 55 -8.63 1.30 4.26
C ARG A 55 -9.69 0.70 5.17
N LYS A 56 -10.98 0.87 4.85
CA LYS A 56 -12.10 0.27 5.60
C LYS A 56 -11.99 -1.25 5.61
N LEU A 57 -11.78 -1.88 4.44
CA LEU A 57 -11.67 -3.33 4.33
C LEU A 57 -10.49 -3.88 5.15
N PHE A 58 -9.31 -3.27 5.05
CA PHE A 58 -8.14 -3.70 5.81
C PHE A 58 -8.30 -3.50 7.33
N ARG A 59 -8.95 -2.41 7.77
CA ARG A 59 -9.24 -2.20 9.20
C ARG A 59 -10.19 -3.25 9.74
N ASN A 60 -11.22 -3.62 8.98
CA ASN A 60 -12.14 -4.70 9.35
C ASN A 60 -11.41 -6.04 9.43
N LEU A 61 -10.54 -6.33 8.46
CA LEU A 61 -9.71 -7.53 8.47
C LEU A 61 -8.79 -7.57 9.70
N ALA A 62 -8.05 -6.50 9.99
CA ALA A 62 -7.16 -6.46 11.15
C ALA A 62 -7.95 -6.63 12.46
N LYS A 63 -9.10 -5.97 12.60
CA LYS A 63 -9.97 -6.09 13.79
C LYS A 63 -10.43 -7.53 14.03
N LYS A 64 -10.77 -8.28 12.98
CA LYS A 64 -11.12 -9.71 13.06
C LYS A 64 -10.03 -10.55 13.74
N TYR A 65 -8.76 -10.14 13.61
CA TYR A 65 -7.59 -10.82 14.18
C TYR A 65 -6.98 -10.10 15.40
N GLN A 66 -7.75 -9.24 16.07
CA GLN A 66 -7.29 -8.45 17.23
C GLN A 66 -6.02 -7.64 16.91
N GLY A 67 -5.96 -7.15 15.67
CA GLY A 67 -4.86 -6.41 15.11
C GLY A 67 -5.23 -4.97 14.74
N GLN A 68 -4.27 -4.27 14.15
CA GLN A 68 -4.45 -2.90 13.68
C GLN A 68 -3.78 -2.68 12.33
N VAL A 69 -4.25 -1.64 11.63
CA VAL A 69 -3.66 -1.18 10.38
C VAL A 69 -2.91 0.12 10.64
N LEU A 70 -1.61 0.11 10.35
CA LEU A 70 -0.74 1.27 10.35
C LEU A 70 -0.80 1.92 8.96
N LEU A 71 -1.08 3.22 8.94
CA LEU A 71 -1.19 4.04 7.75
C LEU A 71 -0.34 5.31 7.96
N PRO A 72 0.24 5.90 6.90
CA PRO A 72 0.80 7.23 7.00
C PRO A 72 -0.25 8.24 7.49
N SER A 73 0.16 9.14 8.40
CA SER A 73 -0.73 10.15 9.00
C SER A 73 -1.40 11.05 7.97
N PHE A 74 -0.74 11.28 6.83
CA PHE A 74 -1.24 12.11 5.74
C PHE A 74 -1.34 11.32 4.43
N LYS A 75 -2.38 11.60 3.64
CA LYS A 75 -2.64 10.90 2.36
C LYS A 75 -1.51 11.07 1.34
N TYR A 76 -0.88 12.24 1.30
CA TYR A 76 0.23 12.52 0.37
C TYR A 76 1.51 11.75 0.70
N LEU A 77 1.63 11.20 1.92
CA LEU A 77 2.77 10.34 2.31
C LEU A 77 2.60 8.88 1.87
N CYS A 78 1.47 8.52 1.25
CA CYS A 78 1.23 7.15 0.81
C CYS A 78 1.95 6.80 -0.50
N GLY A 79 2.20 7.78 -1.36
CA GLY A 79 2.92 7.60 -2.63
C GLY A 79 4.42 7.81 -2.48
N ASP A 80 5.15 7.67 -3.59
CA ASP A 80 6.59 7.89 -3.62
C ASP A 80 6.93 9.35 -3.28
N ASN A 81 7.81 9.54 -2.28
CA ASN A 81 8.21 10.86 -1.82
C ASN A 81 9.64 10.85 -1.28
N ALA A 82 10.33 11.98 -1.34
CA ALA A 82 11.71 12.10 -0.84
C ALA A 82 11.82 11.91 0.68
N ALA A 83 10.74 12.18 1.44
CA ALA A 83 10.76 12.04 2.89
C ALA A 83 10.96 10.57 3.32
N MET A 84 10.34 9.60 2.64
CA MET A 84 10.56 8.18 2.94
C MET A 84 12.02 7.75 2.68
N ILE A 85 12.66 8.32 1.66
CA ILE A 85 14.08 8.08 1.35
C ILE A 85 14.97 8.68 2.44
N GLY A 86 14.67 9.90 2.89
CA GLY A 86 15.36 10.56 4.00
C GLY A 86 15.26 9.77 5.31
N VAL A 87 14.08 9.24 5.64
CA VAL A 87 13.89 8.38 6.83
C VAL A 87 14.75 7.11 6.75
N VAL A 88 14.76 6.43 5.60
CA VAL A 88 15.60 5.24 5.40
C VAL A 88 17.08 5.60 5.50
N ALA A 89 17.51 6.73 4.92
CA ALA A 89 18.88 7.20 5.02
C ALA A 89 19.29 7.52 6.46
N SER A 90 18.42 8.17 7.25
CA SER A 90 18.65 8.43 8.68
C SER A 90 18.88 7.14 9.46
N TYR A 91 17.99 6.14 9.30
CA TYR A 91 18.15 4.85 9.97
C TYR A 91 19.41 4.09 9.54
N LYS A 92 19.86 4.24 8.30
CA LYS A 92 21.13 3.67 7.84
C LYS A 92 22.32 4.39 8.47
N ALA A 93 22.29 5.72 8.50
CA ALA A 93 23.34 6.55 9.11
C ALA A 93 23.49 6.27 10.61
N GLU A 94 22.39 6.14 11.35
CA GLU A 94 22.38 5.76 12.78
C GLU A 94 23.05 4.39 13.03
N LYS A 95 22.98 3.48 12.05
CA LYS A 95 23.62 2.17 12.09
C LYS A 95 25.05 2.16 11.53
N GLY A 96 25.60 3.33 11.15
CA GLY A 96 26.91 3.43 10.52
C GLY A 96 26.96 2.87 9.09
N ILE A 97 25.81 2.64 8.44
CA ILE A 97 25.74 2.10 7.08
C ILE A 97 25.86 3.27 6.10
N PHE A 98 27.10 3.60 5.77
CA PHE A 98 27.43 4.56 4.72
C PHE A 98 27.98 3.84 3.50
N ILE A 99 28.15 4.60 2.42
CA ILE A 99 28.88 4.10 1.27
C ILE A 99 30.37 4.26 1.56
N ASP A 100 31.17 3.26 1.19
CA ASP A 100 32.62 3.34 1.36
C ASP A 100 33.31 3.95 0.14
N ASN A 101 32.66 3.90 -1.03
CA ASN A 101 33.18 4.41 -2.30
C ASN A 101 32.03 4.99 -3.15
N LEU A 102 32.14 6.29 -3.47
CA LEU A 102 31.20 7.04 -4.30
C LEU A 102 31.11 6.51 -5.73
N ASP A 103 32.22 6.05 -6.31
CA ASP A 103 32.29 5.57 -7.69
C ASP A 103 31.52 4.27 -7.91
N LYS A 104 31.15 3.58 -6.83
CA LYS A 104 30.33 2.37 -6.86
C LYS A 104 28.82 2.65 -6.78
N ILE A 105 28.41 3.90 -6.58
CA ILE A 105 26.99 4.25 -6.66
C ILE A 105 26.56 4.24 -8.12
N ASP A 106 25.63 3.35 -8.43
CA ASP A 106 24.88 3.40 -9.67
C ASP A 106 23.40 3.08 -9.40
N ARG A 107 22.55 3.39 -10.37
CA ARG A 107 21.15 2.98 -10.38
C ARG A 107 21.07 1.46 -10.46
N ILE A 108 20.20 0.87 -9.63
CA ILE A 108 19.90 -0.57 -9.67
C ILE A 108 18.41 -0.73 -10.01
N PRO A 109 18.01 -0.75 -11.30
CA PRO A 109 16.61 -0.76 -11.70
C PRO A 109 15.81 -1.99 -11.23
N ARG A 110 16.49 -3.10 -10.93
CA ARG A 110 15.88 -4.35 -10.43
C ARG A 110 16.40 -4.71 -9.03
N MET A 111 16.57 -3.69 -8.18
CA MET A 111 16.99 -3.90 -6.80
C MET A 111 15.99 -4.81 -6.08
N THR A 112 16.48 -5.90 -5.49
CA THR A 112 15.69 -6.82 -4.67
C THR A 112 15.75 -6.40 -3.21
N LEU A 113 14.62 -6.56 -2.51
CA LEU A 113 14.51 -6.36 -1.06
C LEU A 113 14.99 -7.58 -0.28
#